data_AF-A0A4Y2LQ33-F1
#
_entry.id   AF-A0A4Y2LQ33-F1
#
_cell.length_a   1.000
_cell.length_b   1.000
_cell.length_c   1.000
_cell.angle_alpha   90.00
_cell.angle_beta   90.00
_cell.angle_gamma   90.00
#
_symmetry.space_group_name_H-M   'P 1'
#
loop_
_entity.id
_entity.type
_entity.pdbx_description
1 polymer ?
#
loop_
_entity_poly.entity_id
_entity_poly.type
_entity_poly.pdbx_seq_one_letter_code
_entity_poly.pdbx_strand_id
1 'polypeptide(L)'
;MGLEMLKYITFFAHVHWYKYNGNVLFPIEIGIAEALPKDVPEDRRRVLLVTVNNAGRRTRGDLKANMFIGGKFSNLSYEYTGKYELNEAERKVVDFVRGATVAVKGLEQRNYFEGLGRYGLELRSQVVPDCPKLEDLPEEVRRPERSDI
;
A
#
# COMPACT_ATOMS: atom_id res chain seq x y z
N MET A 1 15.48 -10.81 15.73
CA MET A 1 14.47 -9.78 16.08
C MET A 1 13.44 -9.50 14.98
N GLY A 2 13.79 -9.59 13.68
CA GLY A 2 12.83 -9.32 12.58
C GLY A 2 11.67 -10.31 12.41
N LEU A 3 11.86 -11.60 12.75
CA LEU A 3 10.82 -12.64 12.64
C LEU A 3 9.70 -12.51 13.69
N GLU A 4 9.96 -11.89 14.84
CA GLU A 4 8.93 -11.72 15.88
C GLU A 4 7.93 -10.61 15.54
N MET A 5 8.36 -9.58 14.81
CA MET A 5 7.48 -8.51 14.33
C MET A 5 6.43 -9.00 13.33
N LEU A 6 6.74 -10.03 12.54
CA LEU A 6 5.79 -10.61 11.58
C LEU A 6 4.59 -11.27 12.27
N LYS A 7 4.74 -11.76 13.52
CA LYS A 7 3.65 -12.39 14.28
C LYS A 7 2.53 -11.40 14.66
N TYR A 8 2.83 -10.10 14.68
CA TYR A 8 1.88 -9.06 15.06
C TYR A 8 1.24 -8.35 13.87
N ILE A 9 1.62 -8.70 12.64
CA ILE A 9 0.99 -8.15 11.43
C ILE A 9 -0.31 -8.89 11.19
N THR A 10 -1.42 -8.16 11.19
CA THR A 10 -2.74 -8.73 10.88
C THR A 10 -3.14 -8.47 9.43
N PHE A 11 -2.70 -7.34 8.85
CA PHE A 11 -3.05 -6.97 7.49
C PHE A 11 -1.84 -6.46 6.72
N PHE A 12 -1.79 -6.78 5.43
CA PHE A 12 -0.99 -6.07 4.45
C PHE A 12 -1.88 -5.05 3.75
N ALA A 13 -1.38 -3.83 3.56
CA ALA A 13 -2.06 -2.83 2.77
C ALA A 13 -1.16 -2.21 1.70
N HIS A 14 -1.82 -1.75 0.64
CA HIS A 14 -1.21 -1.08 -0.50
C HIS A 14 -2.12 0.03 -1.00
N VAL A 15 -1.52 1.13 -1.44
CA VAL A 15 -2.25 2.28 -1.97
C VAL A 15 -1.68 2.68 -3.33
N HIS A 16 -2.56 2.87 -4.29
CA HIS A 16 -2.23 3.52 -5.55
C HIS A 16 -2.58 5.01 -5.47
N TRP A 17 -1.69 5.84 -6.02
CA TRP A 17 -1.77 7.29 -5.91
C TRP A 17 -1.77 7.95 -7.29
N TYR A 18 -2.55 9.01 -7.43
CA TYR A 18 -2.37 10.00 -8.48
C TYR A 18 -1.90 11.32 -7.90
N LYS A 19 -1.18 12.08 -8.72
CA LYS A 19 -0.72 13.44 -8.41
C LYS A 19 -1.76 14.45 -8.85
N TYR A 20 -2.02 15.45 -8.03
CA TYR A 20 -2.87 16.59 -8.36
C TYR A 20 -2.25 17.87 -7.81
N ASN A 21 -2.61 19.02 -8.39
CA ASN A 21 -2.24 20.36 -7.92
C ASN A 21 -0.74 20.54 -7.59
N GLY A 22 0.15 20.11 -8.48
CA GLY A 22 1.60 20.35 -8.29
C GLY A 22 2.26 19.33 -7.37
N ASN A 23 2.01 18.03 -7.62
CA ASN A 23 2.58 16.87 -6.93
C ASN A 23 1.95 16.46 -5.58
N VAL A 24 0.75 16.95 -5.23
CA VAL A 24 0.03 16.41 -4.07
C VAL A 24 -0.52 15.04 -4.41
N LEU A 25 -0.18 14.03 -3.61
CA LEU A 25 -0.59 12.64 -3.83
C LEU A 25 -1.96 12.41 -3.20
N PHE A 26 -2.87 11.84 -3.98
CA PHE A 26 -4.20 11.43 -3.53
C PHE A 26 -4.43 9.96 -3.86
N PRO A 27 -5.00 9.19 -2.90
CA PRO A 27 -5.24 7.77 -3.12
C PRO A 27 -6.33 7.62 -4.18
N ILE A 28 -6.14 6.68 -5.10
CA ILE A 28 -7.14 6.29 -6.11
C ILE A 28 -7.72 4.91 -5.82
N GLU A 29 -6.96 4.07 -5.13
CA GLU A 29 -7.32 2.72 -4.74
C GLU A 29 -6.55 2.34 -3.48
N ILE A 30 -7.23 1.71 -2.53
CA ILE A 30 -6.65 1.18 -1.30
C ILE A 30 -7.02 -0.30 -1.23
N GLY A 31 -5.99 -1.15 -1.26
CA GLY A 31 -6.11 -2.60 -1.13
C GLY A 31 -5.60 -3.05 0.23
N ILE A 32 -6.35 -3.91 0.90
CA ILE A 32 -5.97 -4.50 2.19
C ILE A 32 -6.28 -5.99 2.15
N ALA A 33 -5.34 -6.79 2.63
CA ALA A 33 -5.44 -8.24 2.67
C ALA A 33 -5.00 -8.74 4.05
N GLU A 34 -5.79 -9.64 4.64
CA GLU A 34 -5.43 -10.29 5.90
C GLU A 34 -4.18 -11.16 5.74
N ALA A 35 -3.25 -11.02 6.68
CA ALA A 35 -2.10 -11.87 6.80
C ALA A 35 -2.54 -13.20 7.43
N LEU A 36 -2.58 -14.26 6.62
CA LEU A 36 -2.94 -15.59 7.10
C LEU A 36 -1.71 -16.45 7.38
N PRO A 37 -1.76 -17.33 8.39
CA PRO A 37 -0.79 -18.41 8.55
C PRO A 37 -0.72 -19.30 7.29
N LYS A 38 0.45 -19.91 7.05
CA LYS A 38 0.75 -20.71 5.84
C LYS A 38 -0.20 -21.89 5.64
N ASP A 39 -0.76 -22.41 6.73
CA ASP A 39 -1.66 -23.56 6.79
C ASP A 39 -3.14 -23.19 6.61
N VAL A 40 -3.47 -21.90 6.58
CA VAL A 40 -4.85 -21.44 6.34
C VAL A 40 -5.08 -21.23 4.84
N PRO A 41 -6.13 -21.85 4.25
CA PRO A 41 -6.51 -21.63 2.87
C PRO A 41 -6.75 -20.16 2.51
N GLU A 42 -6.26 -19.72 1.35
CA GLU A 42 -6.32 -18.31 0.94
C GLU A 42 -7.74 -17.80 0.67
N ASP A 43 -8.69 -18.68 0.34
CA ASP A 43 -10.10 -18.34 0.12
C ASP A 43 -10.80 -17.83 1.39
N ARG A 44 -10.23 -18.11 2.57
CA ARG A 44 -10.68 -17.57 3.85
C ARG A 44 -10.14 -16.17 4.14
N ARG A 45 -9.21 -15.67 3.32
CA ARG A 45 -8.57 -14.36 3.53
C ARG A 45 -9.59 -13.26 3.39
N ARG A 46 -9.73 -12.45 4.44
CA ARG A 46 -10.48 -11.21 4.34
C ARG A 46 -9.70 -10.23 3.47
N VAL A 47 -10.38 -9.65 2.48
CA VAL A 47 -9.83 -8.60 1.62
C VAL A 47 -10.76 -7.39 1.60
N LEU A 48 -10.17 -6.21 1.47
CA LEU A 48 -10.86 -4.97 1.18
C LEU A 48 -10.19 -4.33 -0.03
N LEU A 49 -10.98 -3.97 -1.02
CA LEU A 49 -10.57 -3.09 -2.11
C LEU A 49 -11.55 -1.94 -2.16
N VAL A 50 -11.05 -0.71 -1.98
CA VAL A 50 -11.86 0.50 -2.13
C VAL A 50 -11.21 1.42 -3.14
N THR A 51 -12.04 2.03 -3.99
CA THR A 51 -11.59 3.02 -4.96
C THR A 51 -12.14 4.39 -4.63
N VAL A 52 -11.31 5.40 -4.85
CA VAL A 52 -11.56 6.77 -4.40
C VAL A 52 -11.97 7.65 -5.58
N ASN A 53 -13.08 8.35 -5.43
CA ASN A 53 -13.54 9.33 -6.40
C ASN A 53 -12.68 10.59 -6.34
N ASN A 54 -11.85 10.80 -7.37
CA ASN A 54 -11.03 11.99 -7.53
C ASN A 54 -11.44 12.85 -8.72
N ALA A 55 -12.64 12.67 -9.28
CA ALA A 55 -13.05 13.37 -10.50
C ALA A 55 -12.93 14.91 -10.39
N GLY A 56 -13.29 15.48 -9.24
CA GLY A 56 -13.20 16.92 -8.98
C GLY A 56 -11.77 17.46 -8.73
N ARG A 57 -10.74 16.60 -8.70
CA ARG A 57 -9.34 16.97 -8.42
C ARG A 57 -8.46 16.97 -9.67
N ARG A 58 -8.97 16.49 -10.80
CA ARG A 58 -8.21 16.32 -12.04
C ARG A 58 -7.64 17.65 -12.54
N THR A 59 -6.32 17.70 -12.71
CA THR A 59 -5.59 18.84 -13.27
C THR A 59 -5.02 18.47 -14.63
N ARG A 60 -4.84 19.48 -15.51
CA ARG A 60 -4.13 19.27 -16.79
C ARG A 60 -2.63 19.04 -16.59
N GLY A 61 -2.04 19.67 -15.57
CA GLY A 61 -0.60 19.60 -15.30
C GLY A 61 -0.10 18.19 -14.98
N ASP A 62 -0.92 17.39 -14.29
CA ASP A 62 -0.53 16.06 -13.82
C ASP A 62 -1.04 14.93 -14.74
N LEU A 63 -1.77 15.25 -15.81
CA LEU A 63 -2.44 14.31 -16.71
C LEU A 63 -1.49 13.23 -17.24
N LYS A 64 -0.34 13.63 -17.82
CA LYS A 64 0.61 12.69 -18.42
C LYS A 64 1.22 11.74 -17.38
N ALA A 65 1.55 12.26 -16.20
CA ALA A 65 2.10 11.45 -15.12
C ALA A 65 1.07 10.42 -14.63
N ASN A 66 -0.18 10.86 -14.42
CA ASN A 66 -1.23 9.97 -13.94
C ASN A 66 -1.67 8.96 -15.01
N MET A 67 -1.70 9.32 -16.30
CA MET A 67 -1.92 8.34 -17.38
C MET A 67 -0.83 7.26 -17.41
N PHE A 68 0.43 7.66 -17.20
CA PHE A 68 1.54 6.71 -17.10
C PHE A 68 1.38 5.80 -15.88
N ILE A 69 1.07 6.35 -14.70
CA ILE A 69 0.84 5.57 -13.48
C ILE A 69 -0.36 4.63 -13.65
N GLY A 70 -1.43 5.11 -14.26
CA GLY A 70 -2.62 4.37 -14.65
C GLY A 70 -2.27 3.14 -15.49
N GLY A 71 -1.63 3.36 -16.63
CA GLY A 71 -1.32 2.29 -17.58
C GLY A 71 -0.18 1.35 -17.17
N LYS A 72 0.70 1.73 -16.24
CA LYS A 72 1.87 0.91 -15.85
C LYS A 72 1.76 0.24 -14.50
N PHE A 73 1.05 0.85 -13.54
CA PHE A 73 1.07 0.37 -12.15
C PHE A 73 -0.31 0.01 -11.62
N SER A 74 -1.31 0.88 -11.82
CA SER A 74 -2.64 0.64 -11.22
C SER A 74 -3.63 -0.10 -12.14
N ASN A 75 -3.38 -0.12 -13.46
CA ASN A 75 -4.35 -0.52 -14.49
C ASN A 75 -5.68 0.25 -14.45
N LEU A 76 -5.76 1.34 -13.68
CA LEU A 76 -6.91 2.22 -13.64
C LEU A 76 -6.73 3.33 -14.68
N SER A 77 -7.80 3.64 -15.42
CA SER A 77 -7.79 4.80 -16.31
C SER A 77 -7.60 6.08 -15.49
N TYR A 78 -6.96 7.10 -16.06
CA TYR A 78 -6.95 8.43 -15.43
C TYR A 78 -8.37 9.00 -15.25
N GLU A 79 -9.27 8.64 -16.15
CA GLU A 79 -10.68 9.04 -16.11
C GLU A 79 -11.52 8.15 -15.20
N TYR A 80 -10.92 7.13 -14.58
CA TYR A 80 -11.62 6.28 -13.63
C TYR A 80 -12.13 7.11 -12.45
N THR A 81 -13.39 6.89 -12.13
CA THR A 81 -14.07 7.50 -11.00
C THR A 81 -14.30 6.40 -9.98
N GLY A 82 -13.62 6.49 -8.85
CA GLY A 82 -13.77 5.52 -7.77
C GLY A 82 -15.18 5.52 -7.17
N LYS A 83 -15.50 4.45 -6.45
CA LYS A 83 -16.84 4.21 -5.91
C LYS A 83 -17.19 5.13 -4.73
N TYR A 84 -16.19 5.54 -3.95
CA TYR A 84 -16.40 6.23 -2.69
C TYR A 84 -15.68 7.58 -2.67
N GLU A 85 -16.28 8.56 -1.98
CA GLU A 85 -15.55 9.76 -1.59
C GLU A 85 -14.44 9.39 -0.58
N LEU A 86 -13.36 10.18 -0.55
CA LEU A 86 -12.16 9.90 0.26
C LEU A 86 -12.49 9.53 1.71
N ASN A 87 -13.29 10.37 2.39
CA ASN A 87 -13.66 10.16 3.79
C ASN A 87 -14.47 8.87 4.00
N GLU A 88 -15.23 8.42 3.00
CA GLU A 88 -15.95 7.14 3.10
C GLU A 88 -15.02 5.96 2.86
N ALA A 89 -14.13 6.04 1.88
CA ALA A 89 -13.12 5.01 1.63
C ALA A 89 -12.23 4.79 2.87
N GLU A 90 -11.78 5.88 3.49
CA GLU A 90 -10.95 5.85 4.70
C GLU A 90 -11.69 5.27 5.90
N ARG A 91 -12.97 5.62 6.10
CA ARG A 91 -13.80 5.00 7.15
C ARG A 91 -13.91 3.49 6.95
N LYS A 92 -14.15 3.04 5.72
CA LYS A 92 -14.20 1.59 5.42
C LYS A 92 -12.88 0.89 5.71
N VAL A 93 -11.74 1.52 5.40
CA VAL A 93 -10.40 1.01 5.76
C VAL A 93 -10.26 0.89 7.27
N VAL A 94 -10.58 1.96 8.01
CA VAL A 94 -10.53 2.02 9.47
C VAL A 94 -11.42 0.95 10.11
N ASP A 95 -12.64 0.76 9.61
CA ASP A 95 -13.61 -0.22 10.09
C ASP A 95 -13.22 -1.66 9.75
N PHE A 96 -12.53 -1.87 8.63
CA PHE A 96 -12.08 -3.20 8.21
C PHE A 96 -10.93 -3.71 9.08
N VAL A 97 -9.96 -2.84 9.37
CA VAL A 97 -8.77 -3.21 10.17
C VAL A 97 -9.04 -3.19 11.68
N ARG A 98 -10.07 -2.47 12.15
CA ARG A 98 -10.51 -2.41 13.57
C ARG A 98 -9.39 -2.18 14.60
N GLY A 99 -8.37 -1.40 14.24
CA GLY A 99 -7.23 -1.10 15.13
C GLY A 99 -6.14 -2.17 15.15
N ALA A 100 -6.22 -3.18 14.29
CA ALA A 100 -5.14 -4.13 14.08
C ALA A 100 -3.92 -3.48 13.40
N THR A 101 -2.75 -4.11 13.58
CA THR A 101 -1.50 -3.71 12.94
C THR A 101 -1.57 -3.93 11.44
N VAL A 102 -1.25 -2.88 10.68
CA VAL A 102 -1.19 -2.93 9.22
C VAL A 102 0.27 -2.78 8.78
N ALA A 103 0.74 -3.73 7.99
CA ALA A 103 2.02 -3.66 7.32
C ALA A 103 1.85 -3.05 5.93
N VAL A 104 2.68 -2.06 5.62
CA VAL A 104 2.60 -1.28 4.37
C VAL A 104 3.96 -1.18 3.72
N LYS A 105 3.99 -0.98 2.40
CA LYS A 105 5.25 -0.86 1.67
C LYS A 105 5.65 0.61 1.51
N GLY A 106 6.73 0.99 2.20
CA GLY A 106 7.37 2.29 2.08
C GLY A 106 6.77 3.40 2.96
N LEU A 107 7.59 4.43 3.20
CA LEU A 107 7.32 5.53 4.13
C LEU A 107 6.03 6.32 3.81
N GLU A 108 5.74 6.54 2.53
CA GLU A 108 4.54 7.29 2.12
C GLU A 108 3.25 6.60 2.58
N GLN A 109 3.14 5.30 2.34
CA GLN A 109 1.97 4.53 2.78
C GLN A 109 1.92 4.44 4.30
N ARG A 110 3.08 4.32 4.98
CA ARG A 110 3.12 4.37 6.44
C ARG A 110 2.54 5.66 6.97
N ASN A 111 3.00 6.81 6.48
CA ASN A 111 2.50 8.12 6.91
C ASN A 111 1.00 8.26 6.66
N TYR A 112 0.50 7.73 5.54
CA TYR A 112 -0.92 7.71 5.25
C TYR A 112 -1.73 6.93 6.31
N PHE A 113 -1.33 5.69 6.61
CA PHE A 113 -2.03 4.85 7.59
C PHE A 113 -1.87 5.36 9.03
N GLU A 114 -0.71 5.96 9.37
CA GLU A 114 -0.53 6.66 10.64
C GLU A 114 -1.47 7.87 10.77
N GLY A 115 -1.67 8.63 9.69
CA GLY A 115 -2.66 9.71 9.63
C GLY A 115 -4.11 9.25 9.83
N LEU A 116 -4.41 7.99 9.52
CA LEU A 116 -5.71 7.35 9.83
C LEU A 116 -5.81 6.85 11.27
N GLY A 117 -4.82 7.15 12.13
CA GLY A 117 -4.76 6.67 13.51
C GLY A 117 -4.45 5.19 13.64
N ARG A 118 -3.75 4.59 12.66
CA ARG A 118 -3.35 3.18 12.65
C ARG A 118 -1.85 3.03 12.80
N TYR A 119 -1.41 1.97 13.48
CA TYR A 119 0.01 1.65 13.53
C TYR A 119 0.42 1.02 12.19
N GLY A 120 1.01 1.84 11.33
CA GLY A 120 1.59 1.43 10.05
C GLY A 120 3.00 0.91 10.26
N LEU A 121 3.18 -0.40 10.18
CA LEU A 121 4.52 -0.99 10.17
C LEU A 121 5.08 -0.83 8.75
N GLU A 122 6.06 0.08 8.59
CA GLU A 122 6.78 0.18 7.32
C GLU A 122 7.55 -1.12 7.11
N LEU A 123 7.11 -1.91 6.15
CA LEU A 123 7.98 -2.86 5.50
C LEU A 123 8.94 -2.04 4.65
N ARG A 124 10.05 -1.61 5.27
CA ARG A 124 11.25 -1.32 4.49
C ARG A 124 11.50 -2.58 3.68
N SER A 125 11.90 -2.45 2.43
CA SER A 125 12.35 -3.58 1.60
C SER A 125 13.67 -4.17 2.15
N GLN A 126 13.74 -4.40 3.46
CA GLN A 126 14.55 -5.42 4.04
C GLN A 126 14.00 -6.72 3.48
N VAL A 127 14.66 -7.17 2.43
CA VAL A 127 14.87 -8.58 2.14
C VAL A 127 14.70 -9.37 3.44
N VAL A 128 13.59 -10.11 3.55
CA VAL A 128 13.41 -11.03 4.67
C VAL A 128 14.44 -12.14 4.43
N PRO A 129 15.39 -12.39 5.35
CA PRO A 129 16.48 -13.34 5.13
C PRO A 129 16.00 -14.75 4.76
N ASP A 130 14.77 -15.09 5.15
CA ASP A 130 14.13 -16.38 4.91
C ASP A 130 13.07 -16.34 3.78
N CYS A 131 13.03 -15.26 2.99
CA CYS A 131 12.14 -15.18 1.83
C CYS A 131 12.70 -16.06 0.71
N PRO A 132 11.91 -17.00 0.12
CA PRO A 132 12.37 -17.79 -1.02
C PRO A 132 12.79 -16.92 -2.22
N LYS A 133 12.15 -15.76 -2.40
CA LYS A 133 12.55 -14.79 -3.44
C LYS A 133 13.95 -14.22 -3.23
N LEU A 134 14.52 -14.33 -2.03
CA LEU A 134 15.89 -13.89 -1.78
C LEU A 134 16.89 -14.67 -2.63
N GLU A 135 16.70 -15.99 -2.80
CA GLU A 135 17.53 -16.85 -3.65
C GLU A 135 17.45 -16.53 -5.15
N ASP A 136 16.47 -15.73 -5.55
CA ASP A 136 16.30 -15.26 -6.92
C ASP A 136 16.70 -13.78 -7.12
N LEU A 137 16.96 -13.04 -6.04
CA LEU A 137 17.37 -11.64 -6.13
C LEU A 137 18.84 -11.49 -6.55
N PRO A 138 19.17 -10.49 -7.40
CA PRO A 138 20.55 -10.12 -7.72
C PRO A 138 21.38 -9.85 -6.46
N GLU A 139 22.67 -10.15 -6.50
CA GLU A 139 23.56 -10.08 -5.32
C GLU A 139 23.63 -8.67 -4.72
N GLU A 140 23.49 -7.62 -5.54
CA GLU A 140 23.48 -6.22 -5.10
C GLU A 140 22.26 -5.88 -4.22
N VAL A 141 21.18 -6.65 -4.35
CA VAL A 141 19.95 -6.47 -3.56
C VAL A 141 20.00 -7.31 -2.28
N ARG A 142 20.73 -8.44 -2.28
CA ARG A 142 20.89 -9.31 -1.10
C ARG A 142 21.68 -8.66 0.03
N ARG A 143 22.65 -7.82 -0.34
CA ARG A 143 23.52 -7.10 0.59
C ARG A 143 23.31 -5.61 0.35
N PRO A 144 22.33 -4.96 1.02
CA PRO A 144 22.33 -3.51 1.01
C PRO A 144 23.69 -3.07 1.55
N GLU A 145 24.45 -2.32 0.74
CA GLU A 145 25.67 -1.70 1.22
C GLU A 145 25.34 -0.99 2.53
N ARG A 146 26.11 -1.27 3.58
CA ARG A 146 26.06 -0.48 4.80
C ARG A 146 26.48 0.93 4.42
N SER A 147 25.52 1.79 4.09
CA SER A 147 25.70 3.22 4.17
C SER A 147 25.36 3.64 5.59
N ASP A 148 26.41 3.76 6.40
CA ASP A 148 26.34 4.45 7.68
C ASP A 148 25.96 5.91 7.42
N ILE A 149 24.72 6.30 7.72
CA ILE A 149 24.31 7.64 8.20
C ILE A 149 23.14 7.47 9.18
#